data_AF-A0AAX3PP90-F1
#
_entry.id   AF-A0AAX3PP90-F1
#
_cell.length_a   1.000
_cell.length_b   1.000
_cell.length_c   1.000
_cell.angle_alpha   90.00
_cell.angle_beta   90.00
_cell.angle_gamma   90.00
#
_symmetry.space_group_name_H-M   'P 1'
#
loop_
_entity.id
_entity.type
_entity.pdbx_description
1 polymer ?
#
loop_
_entity_poly.entity_id
_entity_poly.type
_entity_poly.pdbx_seq_one_letter_code
_entity_poly.pdbx_strand_id
1 'polypeptide(L)'
;MKHDYWGDIHPSWAGFSSETFFSHCFFNQNADREIFLGEEFDEDGDEIEEAPNLDQLNAFAKTYQLFINSIEQHIQTIQQHAFERYQKLYAHYYENPEKSGEAALNIQDVESHNPYIQTMLNLRVSAPDTLTLSIHYDLDTEHGMEFKFVNNQLERVAGIAET
;
A
#
# COMPACT_ATOMS: atom_id res chain seq x y z
N MET A 1 -9.53 -21.17 8.53
CA MET A 1 -9.90 -21.96 7.32
C MET A 1 -8.62 -22.23 6.54
N LYS A 2 -8.48 -23.32 5.79
CA LYS A 2 -7.33 -23.51 4.89
C LYS A 2 -7.71 -23.26 3.44
N HIS A 3 -6.89 -22.51 2.71
CA HIS A 3 -7.07 -22.18 1.30
C HIS A 3 -5.83 -22.57 0.49
N ASP A 4 -6.01 -23.06 -0.74
CA ASP A 4 -4.92 -23.59 -1.56
C ASP A 4 -3.82 -22.56 -1.87
N TYR A 5 -4.20 -21.29 -2.03
CA TYR A 5 -3.25 -20.21 -2.32
C TYR A 5 -2.76 -19.45 -1.08
N TRP A 6 -3.63 -19.27 -0.08
CA TRP A 6 -3.36 -18.40 1.06
C TRP A 6 -2.83 -19.19 2.28
N GLY A 7 -2.95 -20.52 2.27
CA GLY A 7 -2.65 -21.34 3.45
C GLY A 7 -3.73 -21.17 4.52
N ASP A 8 -3.31 -21.17 5.78
CA ASP A 8 -4.22 -21.03 6.91
C ASP A 8 -4.66 -19.56 7.10
N ILE A 9 -5.96 -19.32 6.98
CA ILE A 9 -6.62 -18.03 7.24
C ILE A 9 -6.89 -17.88 8.74
N HIS A 10 -6.44 -16.77 9.31
CA HIS A 10 -6.57 -16.45 10.73
C HIS A 10 -6.89 -14.95 10.95
N PRO A 11 -7.50 -14.58 12.09
CA PRO A 11 -7.60 -13.18 12.50
C PRO A 11 -6.21 -12.55 12.65
N SER A 12 -6.15 -11.24 12.45
CA SER A 12 -4.99 -10.39 12.66
C SER A 12 -5.43 -9.03 13.22
N TRP A 13 -4.50 -8.09 13.39
CA TRP A 13 -4.75 -6.79 14.01
C TRP A 13 -5.60 -5.84 13.16
N ALA A 14 -5.83 -6.14 11.87
CA ALA A 14 -6.66 -5.33 10.97
C ALA A 14 -7.56 -6.20 10.08
N GLY A 15 -8.30 -7.13 10.69
CA GLY A 15 -9.19 -8.08 10.03
C GLY A 15 -8.55 -9.48 9.89
N PHE A 16 -8.60 -10.06 8.69
CA PHE A 16 -8.09 -11.41 8.44
C PHE A 16 -6.80 -11.39 7.62
N SER A 17 -5.89 -12.31 7.93
CA SER A 17 -4.68 -12.55 7.15
C SER A 17 -4.42 -14.05 6.98
N SER A 18 -3.23 -14.38 6.50
CA SER A 18 -2.85 -15.72 6.08
C SER A 18 -1.34 -15.96 6.23
N GLU A 19 -0.92 -17.18 5.93
CA GLU A 19 0.50 -17.56 5.92
C GLU A 19 1.29 -16.93 4.74
N THR A 20 0.59 -16.30 3.79
CA THR A 20 1.22 -15.61 2.65
C THR A 20 1.59 -14.18 3.02
N PHE A 21 2.87 -13.85 2.82
CA PHE A 21 3.42 -12.51 3.01
C PHE A 21 3.87 -11.91 1.68
N PHE A 22 3.87 -10.58 1.62
CA PHE A 22 4.44 -9.83 0.52
C PHE A 22 5.86 -9.37 0.87
N SER A 23 6.77 -9.47 -0.09
CA SER A 23 8.08 -8.82 -0.03
C SER A 23 8.54 -8.38 -1.41
N HIS A 24 9.26 -7.27 -1.46
CA HIS A 24 9.86 -6.73 -2.67
C HIS A 24 11.10 -5.91 -2.31
N CYS A 25 12.16 -5.95 -3.14
CA CYS A 25 13.45 -5.33 -2.81
C CYS A 25 13.42 -3.79 -2.71
N PHE A 26 12.40 -3.17 -3.31
CA PHE A 26 12.17 -1.72 -3.21
C PHE A 26 11.76 -1.30 -1.80
N PHE A 27 10.95 -2.12 -1.12
CA PHE A 27 10.49 -1.83 0.23
C PHE A 27 11.43 -2.47 1.23
N ASN A 28 11.80 -1.73 2.28
CA ASN A 28 12.63 -2.12 3.43
C ASN A 28 13.21 -3.54 3.33
N GLN A 29 14.46 -3.64 2.85
CA GLN A 29 15.11 -4.92 2.53
C GLN A 29 14.82 -6.02 3.55
N ASN A 30 14.21 -7.12 3.08
CA ASN A 30 13.94 -8.36 3.81
C ASN A 30 12.86 -8.29 4.90
N ALA A 31 11.96 -7.32 4.85
CA ALA A 31 10.84 -7.28 5.77
C ALA A 31 9.58 -7.82 5.08
N ASP A 32 9.21 -9.07 5.41
CA ASP A 32 7.93 -9.64 5.00
C ASP A 32 6.78 -8.78 5.56
N ARG A 33 5.77 -8.53 4.73
CA ARG A 33 4.61 -7.72 5.05
C ARG A 33 3.34 -8.53 4.97
N GLU A 34 2.54 -8.37 6.00
CA GLU A 34 1.25 -9.03 6.11
C GLU A 34 0.31 -8.53 5.00
N ILE A 35 -0.48 -9.46 4.46
CA ILE A 35 -1.49 -9.19 3.46
C ILE A 35 -2.85 -9.36 4.14
N PHE A 36 -3.64 -8.29 4.23
CA PHE A 36 -5.00 -8.35 4.75
C PHE A 36 -5.98 -8.79 3.66
N LEU A 37 -6.92 -9.64 4.06
CA LEU A 37 -7.91 -10.27 3.17
C LEU A 37 -9.30 -9.80 3.54
N GLY A 38 -9.86 -8.91 2.72
CA GLY A 38 -11.12 -8.20 2.99
C GLY A 38 -10.92 -6.86 3.70
N GLU A 39 -12.03 -6.20 4.02
CA GLU A 39 -12.05 -5.00 4.86
C GLU A 39 -11.98 -5.35 6.36
N GLU A 40 -11.61 -4.39 7.19
CA GLU A 40 -11.62 -4.52 8.65
C GLU A 40 -13.01 -4.20 9.24
N PHE A 41 -13.68 -3.20 8.66
CA PHE A 41 -14.99 -2.71 9.09
C PHE A 41 -16.01 -2.83 7.96
N ASP A 42 -17.27 -3.04 8.32
CA ASP A 42 -18.38 -2.99 7.37
C ASP A 42 -18.85 -1.55 7.09
N GLU A 43 -19.95 -1.41 6.35
CA GLU A 43 -20.49 -0.10 5.97
C GLU A 43 -21.05 0.73 7.15
N ASP A 44 -21.39 0.07 8.25
CA ASP A 44 -21.87 0.71 9.47
C ASP A 44 -20.71 1.06 10.43
N GLY A 45 -19.48 0.63 10.10
CA GLY A 45 -18.28 0.84 10.90
C GLY A 45 -18.09 -0.21 11.99
N ASP A 46 -18.82 -1.32 11.93
CA ASP A 46 -18.67 -2.45 12.84
C ASP A 46 -17.55 -3.37 12.35
N GLU A 47 -16.78 -3.94 13.29
CA GLU A 47 -15.68 -4.84 12.98
C GLU A 47 -16.21 -6.14 12.33
N ILE A 48 -15.59 -6.55 11.23
CA ILE A 48 -15.94 -7.78 10.54
C ILE A 48 -15.32 -8.96 11.31
N GLU A 49 -16.14 -9.67 12.08
CA GLU A 49 -15.72 -10.86 12.84
C GLU A 49 -15.77 -12.16 12.03
N GLU A 50 -16.42 -12.16 10.86
CA GLU A 50 -16.55 -13.34 10.01
C GLU A 50 -15.43 -13.41 8.97
N ALA A 51 -14.70 -14.53 8.96
CA ALA A 51 -13.64 -14.75 7.98
C ALA A 51 -14.19 -14.79 6.55
N PRO A 52 -13.43 -14.29 5.55
CA PRO A 52 -13.82 -14.40 4.15
C PRO A 52 -14.14 -15.85 3.75
N ASN A 53 -15.23 -16.03 3.02
CA ASN A 53 -15.63 -17.34 2.51
C ASN A 53 -14.74 -17.78 1.33
N LEU A 54 -14.90 -19.04 0.89
CA LEU A 54 -14.08 -19.62 -0.16
C LEU A 54 -14.14 -18.85 -1.49
N ASP A 55 -15.30 -18.30 -1.87
CA ASP A 55 -15.45 -17.55 -3.11
C ASP A 55 -14.72 -16.20 -3.03
N GLN A 56 -14.78 -15.53 -1.87
CA GLN A 56 -14.01 -14.32 -1.60
C GLN A 56 -12.50 -14.59 -1.64
N LEU A 57 -12.03 -15.64 -0.95
CA LEU A 57 -10.61 -16.02 -0.94
C LEU A 57 -10.07 -16.35 -2.34
N ASN A 58 -10.88 -17.03 -3.17
CA ASN A 58 -10.56 -17.30 -4.57
C ASN A 58 -10.48 -16.01 -5.40
N ALA A 59 -11.37 -15.05 -5.17
CA ALA A 59 -11.33 -13.75 -5.84
C ALA A 59 -10.10 -12.95 -5.41
N PHE A 60 -9.82 -12.88 -4.11
CA PHE A 60 -8.63 -12.20 -3.58
C PHE A 60 -7.34 -12.81 -4.14
N ALA A 61 -7.26 -14.14 -4.24
CA ALA A 61 -6.11 -14.82 -4.81
C ALA A 61 -5.88 -14.38 -6.27
N LYS A 62 -6.94 -14.29 -7.09
CA LYS A 62 -6.83 -13.81 -8.48
C LYS A 62 -6.34 -12.37 -8.54
N THR A 63 -6.90 -11.48 -7.72
CA THR A 63 -6.51 -10.07 -7.65
C THR A 63 -5.04 -9.91 -7.27
N TYR A 64 -4.60 -10.59 -6.22
CA TYR A 64 -3.20 -10.52 -5.79
C TYR A 64 -2.24 -11.16 -6.80
N GLN A 65 -2.60 -12.28 -7.42
CA GLN A 65 -1.78 -12.89 -8.48
C GLN A 65 -1.61 -11.95 -9.67
N LEU A 66 -2.66 -11.25 -10.11
CA LEU A 66 -2.56 -10.25 -11.16
C LEU A 66 -1.63 -9.10 -10.76
N PHE A 67 -1.75 -8.61 -9.54
CA PHE A 67 -0.88 -7.57 -8.98
C PHE A 67 0.60 -8.01 -8.98
N ILE A 68 0.90 -9.19 -8.45
CA ILE A 68 2.27 -9.72 -8.37
C ILE A 68 2.87 -10.00 -9.74
N ASN A 69 2.07 -10.49 -10.69
CA ASN A 69 2.54 -10.70 -12.07
C ASN A 69 2.95 -9.39 -12.77
N SER A 70 2.51 -8.24 -12.25
CA SER A 70 2.83 -6.89 -12.75
C SER A 70 3.64 -6.06 -11.76
N ILE A 71 4.26 -6.67 -10.74
CA ILE A 71 4.81 -5.94 -9.60
C ILE A 71 5.85 -4.89 -10.00
N GLU A 72 6.78 -5.20 -10.91
CA GLU A 72 7.81 -4.23 -11.32
C GLU A 72 7.22 -2.98 -11.98
N GLN A 73 6.15 -3.16 -12.77
CA GLN A 73 5.41 -2.04 -13.36
C GLN A 73 4.67 -1.24 -12.28
N HIS A 74 4.08 -1.90 -11.30
CA HIS A 74 3.39 -1.25 -10.18
C HIS A 74 4.36 -0.48 -9.30
N ILE A 75 5.56 -1.00 -9.05
CA ILE A 75 6.61 -0.28 -8.32
C ILE A 75 7.01 1.00 -9.07
N GLN A 76 7.25 0.92 -10.38
CA GLN A 76 7.53 2.12 -11.19
C GLN A 76 6.39 3.15 -11.13
N THR A 77 5.15 2.66 -11.17
CA THR A 77 3.93 3.48 -11.09
C THR A 77 3.82 4.17 -9.73
N ILE A 78 4.06 3.43 -8.64
CA ILE A 78 4.10 3.94 -7.26
C ILE A 78 5.14 5.05 -7.13
N GLN A 79 6.38 4.80 -7.56
CA GLN A 79 7.48 5.75 -7.48
C GLN A 79 7.15 7.05 -8.23
N GLN A 80 6.64 6.94 -9.46
CA GLN A 80 6.28 8.09 -10.29
C GLN A 80 5.16 8.92 -9.65
N HIS A 81 4.06 8.30 -9.22
CA HIS A 81 2.93 9.03 -8.66
C HIS A 81 3.18 9.56 -7.25
N ALA A 82 4.02 8.89 -6.46
CA ALA A 82 4.47 9.42 -5.17
C ALA A 82 5.30 10.70 -5.37
N PHE A 83 6.18 10.72 -6.36
CA PHE A 83 6.96 11.91 -6.71
C PHE A 83 6.08 13.04 -7.24
N GLU A 84 5.09 12.76 -8.07
CA GLU A 84 4.10 13.77 -8.51
C GLU A 84 3.34 14.38 -7.33
N ARG A 85 2.94 13.55 -6.36
CA ARG A 85 2.32 14.02 -5.12
C ARG A 85 3.27 14.88 -4.30
N TYR A 86 4.55 14.48 -4.19
CA TYR A 86 5.61 15.29 -3.57
C TYR A 86 5.69 16.68 -4.18
N GLN A 87 5.85 16.76 -5.51
CA GLN A 87 5.98 18.01 -6.24
C GLN A 87 4.76 18.92 -6.02
N LYS A 88 3.55 18.33 -6.05
CA LYS A 88 2.29 19.08 -5.91
C LYS A 88 2.08 19.61 -4.49
N LEU A 89 2.38 18.82 -3.46
CA LEU A 89 1.92 19.10 -2.11
C LEU A 89 3.03 19.52 -1.14
N TYR A 90 4.28 19.11 -1.36
CA TYR A 90 5.32 19.22 -0.33
C TYR A 90 6.60 19.94 -0.79
N ALA A 91 6.94 19.89 -2.08
CA ALA A 91 8.17 20.50 -2.60
C ALA A 91 8.29 22.00 -2.27
N HIS A 92 7.17 22.74 -2.31
CA HIS A 92 7.14 24.17 -1.99
C HIS A 92 7.52 24.50 -0.53
N TYR A 93 7.48 23.49 0.36
CA TYR A 93 7.88 23.58 1.76
C TYR A 93 9.31 23.06 1.94
N TYR A 94 9.59 21.81 1.53
CA TYR A 94 10.89 21.16 1.75
C TYR A 94 12.04 21.70 0.89
N GLU A 95 11.75 22.30 -0.26
CA GLU A 95 12.77 22.91 -1.12
C GLU A 95 12.98 24.40 -0.83
N ASN A 96 12.29 24.95 0.18
CA ASN A 96 12.44 26.34 0.60
C ASN A 96 12.97 26.41 2.04
N PRO A 97 14.27 26.70 2.23
CA PRO A 97 14.88 26.77 3.56
C PRO A 97 14.22 27.78 4.52
N GLU A 98 13.62 28.85 4.00
CA GLU A 98 12.92 29.83 4.83
C GLU A 98 11.61 29.28 5.43
N LYS A 99 11.00 28.29 4.76
CA LYS A 99 9.76 27.65 5.22
C LYS A 99 10.02 26.42 6.07
N SER A 100 10.94 25.57 5.66
CA SER A 100 11.27 24.33 6.38
C SER A 100 12.11 24.60 7.64
N GLY A 101 12.89 25.68 7.66
CA GLY A 101 13.90 25.91 8.70
C GLY A 101 15.15 25.02 8.54
N GLU A 102 15.19 24.22 7.48
CA GLU A 102 16.23 23.24 7.18
C GLU A 102 16.82 23.49 5.77
N ALA A 103 17.94 22.86 5.45
CA ALA A 103 18.46 22.91 4.09
C ALA A 103 17.47 22.27 3.10
N ALA A 104 17.43 22.78 1.86
CA ALA A 104 16.61 22.19 0.80
C ALA A 104 17.00 20.72 0.58
N LEU A 105 16.00 19.84 0.45
CA LEU A 105 16.25 18.41 0.25
C LEU A 105 16.82 18.09 -1.15
N ASN A 106 16.64 19.00 -2.12
CA ASN A 106 17.05 18.87 -3.51
C ASN A 106 16.48 17.62 -4.19
N ILE A 107 15.21 17.31 -3.94
CA ILE A 107 14.50 16.22 -4.59
C ILE A 107 14.01 16.71 -5.96
N GLN A 108 14.70 16.27 -7.02
CA GLN A 108 14.49 16.79 -8.39
C GLN A 108 13.85 15.76 -9.33
N ASP A 109 13.86 14.48 -8.94
CA ASP A 109 13.40 13.36 -9.74
C ASP A 109 12.89 12.22 -8.85
N VAL A 110 12.36 11.18 -9.49
CA VAL A 110 11.86 9.98 -8.82
C VAL A 110 12.96 9.30 -8.00
N GLU A 111 14.19 9.26 -8.52
CA GLU A 111 15.31 8.55 -7.89
C GLU A 111 15.73 9.20 -6.57
N SER A 112 15.78 10.52 -6.52
CA SER A 112 16.03 11.30 -5.31
C SER A 112 14.86 11.30 -4.32
N HIS A 113 13.65 10.99 -4.77
CA HIS A 113 12.46 10.85 -3.90
C HIS A 113 12.31 9.46 -3.29
N ASN A 114 12.75 8.42 -3.99
CA ASN A 114 12.59 7.02 -3.59
C ASN A 114 12.96 6.72 -2.13
N PRO A 115 14.05 7.25 -1.53
CA PRO A 115 14.40 6.98 -0.14
C PRO A 115 13.30 7.25 0.88
N TYR A 116 12.39 8.19 0.59
CA TYR A 116 11.33 8.62 1.51
C TYR A 116 10.05 7.76 1.46
N ILE A 117 9.99 6.77 0.55
CA ILE A 117 8.78 5.96 0.28
C ILE A 117 9.03 4.43 0.37
N GLN A 118 10.16 4.01 0.94
CA GLN A 118 10.53 2.58 1.02
C GLN A 118 9.90 1.84 2.21
N THR A 119 9.30 2.56 3.16
CA THR A 119 8.70 1.96 4.35
C THR A 119 7.27 1.51 4.08
N MET A 120 7.11 0.30 3.54
CA MET A 120 5.80 -0.33 3.41
C MET A 120 5.22 -0.70 4.78
N LEU A 121 3.94 -0.38 4.99
CA LEU A 121 3.18 -0.72 6.18
C LEU A 121 2.45 -2.04 5.97
N ASN A 122 1.58 -2.12 4.97
CA ASN A 122 0.79 -3.30 4.68
C ASN A 122 0.27 -3.32 3.23
N LEU A 123 -0.28 -4.47 2.86
CA LEU A 123 -1.05 -4.69 1.65
C LEU A 123 -2.44 -5.17 2.05
N ARG A 124 -3.50 -4.67 1.42
CA ARG A 124 -4.86 -5.17 1.63
C ARG A 124 -5.50 -5.52 0.30
N VAL A 125 -6.10 -6.70 0.20
CA VAL A 125 -6.98 -7.09 -0.90
C VAL A 125 -8.40 -6.98 -0.39
N SER A 126 -8.99 -5.79 -0.50
CA SER A 126 -10.27 -5.46 0.15
C SER A 126 -11.49 -6.05 -0.55
N ALA A 127 -11.43 -6.12 -1.88
CA ALA A 127 -12.54 -6.57 -2.71
C ALA A 127 -12.01 -7.26 -3.98
N PRO A 128 -12.86 -7.98 -4.74
CA PRO A 128 -12.49 -8.43 -6.07
C PRO A 128 -11.93 -7.29 -6.90
N ASP A 129 -10.79 -7.55 -7.53
CA ASP A 129 -10.04 -6.64 -8.39
C ASP A 129 -9.51 -5.36 -7.72
N THR A 130 -9.64 -5.25 -6.39
CA THR A 130 -9.22 -4.07 -5.61
C THR A 130 -8.14 -4.43 -4.61
N LEU A 131 -7.05 -3.67 -4.62
CA LEU A 131 -5.92 -3.83 -3.72
C LEU A 131 -5.39 -2.46 -3.30
N THR A 132 -5.06 -2.29 -2.02
CA THR A 132 -4.38 -1.09 -1.51
C THR A 132 -2.99 -1.45 -0.98
N LEU A 133 -2.02 -0.59 -1.27
CA LEU A 133 -0.68 -0.64 -0.72
C LEU A 133 -0.44 0.64 0.07
N SER A 134 -0.11 0.51 1.36
CA SER A 134 0.07 1.64 2.25
C SER A 134 1.52 1.72 2.72
N ILE A 135 2.07 2.93 2.71
CA ILE A 135 3.45 3.22 3.13
C ILE A 135 3.46 4.29 4.22
N HIS A 136 4.46 4.21 5.10
CA HIS A 136 4.91 5.37 5.84
C HIS A 136 5.62 6.29 4.86
N TYR A 137 5.26 7.56 4.89
CA TYR A 137 5.86 8.57 4.02
C TYR A 137 6.70 9.52 4.88
N ASP A 138 8.02 9.46 4.73
CA ASP A 138 8.96 10.17 5.61
C ASP A 138 8.80 11.70 5.55
N LEU A 139 8.19 12.23 4.47
CA LEU A 139 7.92 13.65 4.27
C LEU A 139 6.49 14.06 4.68
N ASP A 140 5.65 13.10 5.09
CA ASP A 140 4.33 13.31 5.71
C ASP A 140 4.04 12.16 6.68
N THR A 141 4.68 12.24 7.84
CA THR A 141 4.64 11.18 8.84
C THR A 141 3.27 11.03 9.52
N GLU A 142 2.39 12.02 9.36
CA GLU A 142 1.04 12.03 9.96
C GLU A 142 0.05 11.23 9.11
N HIS A 143 0.08 11.39 7.79
CA HIS A 143 -0.94 10.83 6.90
C HIS A 143 -0.47 9.60 6.11
N GLY A 144 0.85 9.38 5.99
CA GLY A 144 1.40 8.34 5.15
C GLY A 144 1.01 8.49 3.67
N MET A 145 1.08 7.40 2.91
CA MET A 145 0.59 7.39 1.54
C MET A 145 -0.02 6.02 1.19
N GLU A 146 -1.13 6.04 0.47
CA GLU A 146 -1.84 4.84 0.05
C GLU A 146 -2.08 4.86 -1.46
N PHE A 147 -1.84 3.71 -2.08
CA PHE A 147 -1.98 3.48 -3.51
C PHE A 147 -3.09 2.45 -3.72
N LYS A 148 -4.18 2.89 -4.33
CA LYS A 148 -5.33 2.03 -4.65
C LYS A 148 -5.25 1.54 -6.08
N PHE A 149 -5.23 0.23 -6.24
CA PHE A 149 -5.27 -0.46 -7.52
C PHE A 149 -6.65 -1.06 -7.72
N VAL A 150 -7.26 -0.78 -8.87
CA VAL A 150 -8.52 -1.37 -9.31
C VAL A 150 -8.30 -1.97 -10.69
N ASN A 151 -8.73 -3.23 -10.90
CA ASN A 151 -8.48 -3.98 -12.14
C ASN A 151 -6.99 -3.99 -12.54
N ASN A 152 -6.10 -4.17 -11.56
CA ASN A 152 -4.65 -4.19 -11.74
C ASN A 152 -4.09 -2.88 -12.33
N GLN A 153 -4.75 -1.74 -12.14
CA GLN A 153 -4.27 -0.41 -12.55
C GLN A 153 -4.35 0.54 -11.36
N LEU A 154 -3.38 1.44 -11.22
CA LEU A 154 -3.45 2.47 -10.19
C LEU A 154 -4.63 3.41 -10.47
N GLU A 155 -5.60 3.44 -9.56
CA GLU A 155 -6.77 4.30 -9.63
C GLU A 155 -6.53 5.61 -8.87
N ARG A 156 -5.91 5.54 -7.68
CA ARG A 156 -5.79 6.69 -6.78
C ARG A 156 -4.58 6.63 -5.86
N VAL A 157 -4.06 7.83 -5.53
CA VAL A 157 -3.02 8.04 -4.51
C VAL A 157 -3.46 9.13 -3.54
N ALA A 158 -3.53 8.81 -2.25
CA ALA A 158 -3.96 9.73 -1.19
C ALA A 158 -3.24 9.45 0.14
N GLY A 159 -3.64 10.12 1.22
CA GLY A 159 -3.29 9.67 2.56
C GLY A 159 -3.93 8.30 2.86
N ILE A 160 -3.46 7.63 3.90
CA ILE A 160 -4.00 6.33 4.31
C ILE A 160 -5.50 6.47 4.65
N ALA A 161 -6.32 5.54 4.15
CA ALA A 161 -7.78 5.54 4.28
C ALA A 161 -8.51 6.72 3.58
N GLU A 162 -7.83 7.47 2.73
CA GLU A 162 -8.45 8.52 1.91
C GLU A 162 -8.73 8.08 0.47
N THR A 163 -8.41 6.83 0.08
CA THR A 163 -8.48 6.34 -1.31
C THR A 163 -9.83 5.74 -1.75
#